data_AF-A0A7S4MG30-F1
#
_entry.id   AF-A0A7S4MG30-F1
#
_cell.length_a   1.000
_cell.length_b   1.000
_cell.length_c   1.000
_cell.angle_alpha   90.00
_cell.angle_beta   90.00
_cell.angle_gamma   90.00
#
_symmetry.space_group_name_H-M   'P 1'
#
loop_
_entity.id
_entity.type
_entity.pdbx_description
1 polymer ?
#
loop_
_entity_poly.entity_id
_entity_poly.type
_entity_poly.pdbx_seq_one_letter_code
_entity_poly.pdbx_strand_id
1 'polypeptide(L)'
;FSFDFFMDIASLDESTRSLLLIIQEIVPENTFVVSVDMVKQIMRDTKQEIVEVARLLCIYLSMSSTVAPISHFSAGAVVIGSTGTMYIGFNIEYLQSPLSETIHAEQCAISNAVIHKEPKIEHIVTIPTPCGHCRQFIRECSQAKDIMVHSCNNETGAFLFHLPLLEVLPYSFGPEDLGCTSGIMDVNGKKCIINARTLPSCEDNDKAIQYALENLPKSHSPHSKSWCSVVILWTQNEVKKFSTGVYLENAAYNPSLGALQCALVDLLIEKGSFSDICSVIVFEDNTAQVQHFTKTKLLLDIIAPSASVHLQNVQIS
;
A
#
# COMPACT_ATOMS: atom_id res chain seq x y z
N PHE A 1 5.96 -24.08 16.86
CA PHE A 1 7.05 -23.80 15.91
C PHE A 1 7.24 -22.30 15.93
N SER A 2 8.27 -21.77 16.61
CA SER A 2 8.63 -20.35 16.52
C SER A 2 9.73 -20.24 15.47
N PHE A 3 9.36 -19.79 14.29
CA PHE A 3 10.31 -19.34 13.30
C PHE A 3 10.09 -17.84 13.17
N ASP A 4 10.68 -17.07 14.09
CA ASP A 4 10.74 -15.62 13.89
C ASP A 4 11.81 -15.36 12.83
N PHE A 5 11.39 -15.25 11.57
CA PHE A 5 12.27 -14.89 10.45
C PHE A 5 12.35 -13.37 10.36
N PHE A 6 12.90 -12.75 11.40
CA PHE A 6 13.29 -11.34 11.39
C PHE A 6 14.74 -11.23 10.95
N MET A 7 15.01 -10.36 9.97
CA MET A 7 16.36 -9.94 9.68
C MET A 7 16.86 -9.12 10.88
N ASP A 8 17.83 -9.68 11.60
CA ASP A 8 18.45 -8.99 12.73
C ASP A 8 19.45 -7.96 12.19
N ILE A 9 19.21 -6.68 12.48
CA ILE A 9 20.14 -5.59 12.11
C ILE A 9 21.55 -5.88 12.66
N ALA A 10 21.68 -6.58 13.79
CA ALA A 10 22.98 -6.96 14.35
C ALA A 10 23.75 -7.97 13.49
N SER A 11 23.05 -8.74 12.64
CA SER A 11 23.66 -9.69 11.70
C SER A 11 24.14 -9.06 10.39
N LEU A 12 23.80 -7.80 10.13
CA LEU A 12 24.26 -7.06 8.96
C LEU A 12 25.76 -6.74 9.05
N ASP A 13 26.39 -6.60 7.90
CA ASP A 13 27.80 -6.21 7.83
C ASP A 13 28.03 -4.82 8.46
N GLU A 14 29.27 -4.56 8.89
CA GLU A 14 29.61 -3.32 9.58
C GLU A 14 29.34 -2.07 8.73
N SER A 15 29.59 -2.14 7.42
CA SER A 15 29.33 -1.01 6.51
C SER A 15 27.85 -0.69 6.44
N THR A 16 26.99 -1.69 6.25
CA THR A 16 25.52 -1.50 6.25
C THR A 16 25.06 -0.90 7.58
N ARG A 17 25.54 -1.41 8.73
CA ARG A 17 25.17 -0.88 10.05
C ARG A 17 25.58 0.58 10.24
N SER A 18 26.79 0.97 9.81
CA SER A 18 27.22 2.37 9.88
C SER A 18 26.34 3.30 9.04
N LEU A 19 25.90 2.87 7.86
CA LEU A 19 24.99 3.66 7.02
C LEU A 19 23.59 3.80 7.64
N LEU A 20 23.08 2.74 8.29
CA LEU A 20 21.79 2.78 8.98
C LEU A 20 21.78 3.78 10.14
N LEU A 21 22.89 3.93 10.88
CA LEU A 21 23.01 4.94 11.93
C LEU A 21 22.86 6.37 11.38
N ILE A 22 23.45 6.66 10.22
CA ILE A 22 23.29 7.97 9.55
C ILE A 22 21.83 8.19 9.14
N ILE A 23 21.17 7.16 8.59
CA ILE A 23 19.77 7.24 8.20
C ILE A 23 18.85 7.49 9.40
N GLN A 24 19.12 6.85 10.54
CA GLN A 24 18.36 7.02 11.78
C GLN A 24 18.41 8.45 12.34
N GLU A 25 19.50 9.19 12.08
CA GLU A 25 19.61 10.60 12.46
C GLU A 25 18.77 11.52 11.56
N ILE A 26 18.50 11.10 10.31
CA ILE A 26 17.80 11.91 9.29
C ILE A 26 16.31 11.57 9.24
N VAL A 27 15.98 10.27 9.33
CA VAL A 27 14.64 9.72 9.12
C VAL A 27 14.16 9.09 10.42
N PRO A 28 13.12 9.66 11.06
CA PRO A 28 12.51 9.03 12.23
C PRO A 28 11.98 7.63 11.90
N GLU A 29 12.06 6.70 12.87
CA GLU A 29 11.60 5.29 12.78
C GLU A 29 10.15 5.11 12.27
N ASN A 30 9.38 6.18 12.33
CA ASN A 30 7.96 6.22 12.04
C ASN A 30 7.62 6.88 10.70
N THR A 31 8.61 7.10 9.83
CA THR A 31 8.43 7.76 8.54
C THR A 31 8.20 6.73 7.44
N PHE A 32 7.01 6.69 6.85
CA PHE A 32 6.71 5.78 5.73
C PHE A 32 6.58 6.46 4.38
N VAL A 33 6.72 7.78 4.36
CA VAL A 33 6.83 8.60 3.16
C VAL A 33 8.07 9.48 3.34
N VAL A 34 9.17 9.08 2.69
CA VAL A 34 10.45 9.80 2.81
C VAL A 34 10.51 10.81 1.68
N SER A 35 10.48 12.09 2.03
CA SER A 35 10.45 13.18 1.05
C SER A 35 11.72 13.22 0.21
N VAL A 36 11.62 13.78 -1.00
CA VAL A 36 12.77 13.96 -1.89
C VAL A 36 13.94 14.72 -1.23
N ASP A 37 13.66 15.65 -0.31
CA ASP A 37 14.68 16.40 0.40
C ASP A 37 15.42 15.53 1.43
N MET A 38 14.70 14.67 2.16
CA MET A 38 15.29 13.67 3.04
C MET A 38 16.12 12.67 2.23
N VAL A 39 15.58 12.15 1.11
CA VAL A 39 16.31 11.23 0.22
C VAL A 39 17.62 11.87 -0.25
N LYS A 40 17.59 13.11 -0.74
CA LYS A 40 18.79 13.85 -1.16
C LYS A 40 19.77 14.07 -0.02
N GLN A 41 19.29 14.31 1.20
CA GLN A 41 20.16 14.45 2.36
C GLN A 41 20.86 13.12 2.68
N ILE A 42 20.12 12.01 2.74
CA ILE A 42 20.69 10.69 2.97
C ILE A 42 21.75 10.37 1.90
N MET A 43 21.44 10.56 0.62
CA MET A 43 22.39 10.30 -0.47
C MET A 43 23.69 11.11 -0.31
N ARG A 44 23.62 12.38 0.09
CA ARG A 44 24.81 13.22 0.34
C ARG A 44 25.63 12.71 1.52
N ASP A 45 24.97 12.42 2.65
CA ASP A 45 25.64 12.12 3.91
C ASP A 45 26.21 10.67 3.91
N THR A 46 25.54 9.76 3.20
CA THR A 46 25.97 8.36 3.03
C THR A 46 26.83 8.13 1.79
N LYS A 47 26.84 9.07 0.84
CA LYS A 47 27.44 8.95 -0.50
C LYS A 47 26.93 7.74 -1.29
N GLN A 48 25.69 7.34 -1.06
CA GLN A 48 25.04 6.22 -1.74
C GLN A 48 24.08 6.69 -2.84
N GLU A 49 23.89 5.82 -3.83
CA GLU A 49 22.92 6.00 -4.90
C GLU A 49 21.49 5.73 -4.41
N ILE A 50 20.50 6.26 -5.14
CA ILE A 50 19.09 6.26 -4.72
C ILE A 50 18.53 4.85 -4.44
N VAL A 51 18.93 3.86 -5.22
CA VAL A 51 18.48 2.46 -5.06
C VAL A 51 19.07 1.82 -3.80
N GLU A 52 20.31 2.16 -3.46
CA GLU A 52 20.95 1.70 -2.22
C GLU A 52 20.32 2.37 -0.99
N VAL A 53 19.99 3.67 -1.09
CA VAL A 53 19.21 4.36 -0.06
C VAL A 53 17.86 3.70 0.17
N ALA A 54 17.14 3.33 -0.90
CA ALA A 54 15.88 2.60 -0.78
C ALA A 54 16.04 1.22 -0.13
N ARG A 55 17.12 0.48 -0.44
CA ARG A 55 17.43 -0.80 0.24
C ARG A 55 17.63 -0.62 1.73
N LEU A 56 18.42 0.38 2.13
CA LEU A 56 18.70 0.68 3.54
C LEU A 56 17.43 1.12 4.28
N LEU A 57 16.58 1.95 3.66
CA LEU A 57 15.27 2.33 4.21
C LEU A 57 14.32 1.12 4.33
N CYS A 58 14.37 0.18 3.38
CA CYS A 58 13.59 -1.06 3.45
C CYS A 58 13.98 -1.89 4.68
N ILE A 59 15.29 -2.06 4.92
CA ILE A 59 15.83 -2.76 6.09
C ILE A 59 15.39 -2.05 7.39
N TYR A 60 15.54 -0.73 7.43
CA TYR A 60 15.29 0.07 8.63
C TYR A 60 13.80 0.16 9.01
N LEU A 61 12.94 0.50 8.03
CA LEU A 61 11.56 0.92 8.29
C LEU A 61 10.53 -0.16 7.97
N SER A 62 10.77 -1.00 6.94
CA SER A 62 9.77 -2.01 6.54
C SER A 62 9.81 -3.24 7.44
N MET A 63 11.00 -3.81 7.67
CA MET A 63 11.16 -5.07 8.39
C MET A 63 10.59 -5.04 9.80
N SER A 64 10.81 -3.92 10.50
CA SER A 64 10.34 -3.67 11.86
C SER A 64 8.84 -3.36 11.96
N SER A 65 8.20 -3.00 10.83
CA SER A 65 6.79 -2.60 10.78
C SER A 65 5.82 -3.70 10.36
N THR A 66 6.35 -4.88 10.02
CA THR A 66 5.54 -6.02 9.57
C THR A 66 4.49 -6.44 10.59
N VAL A 67 3.28 -6.72 10.11
CA VAL A 67 2.18 -7.32 10.90
C VAL A 67 1.94 -8.72 10.36
N ALA A 68 2.73 -9.71 10.79
CA ALA A 68 2.68 -11.08 10.24
C ALA A 68 2.42 -12.17 11.29
N PRO A 69 1.25 -12.18 11.96
CA PRO A 69 0.94 -13.17 12.99
C PRO A 69 0.74 -14.60 12.47
N ILE A 70 0.68 -14.85 11.15
CA ILE A 70 0.49 -16.18 10.56
C ILE A 70 1.85 -16.77 10.16
N SER A 71 2.61 -16.04 9.36
CA SER A 71 3.87 -16.52 8.81
C SER A 71 5.07 -16.29 9.72
N HIS A 72 4.98 -15.30 10.62
CA HIS A 72 6.12 -14.79 11.41
C HIS A 72 7.32 -14.39 10.53
N PHE A 73 7.02 -13.94 9.30
CA PHE A 73 7.99 -13.60 8.27
C PHE A 73 7.89 -12.12 7.90
N SER A 74 9.00 -11.40 8.03
CA SER A 74 9.09 -9.98 7.68
C SER A 74 9.45 -9.77 6.22
N ALA A 75 8.55 -9.14 5.49
CA ALA A 75 8.75 -8.72 4.10
C ALA A 75 8.59 -7.20 3.98
N GLY A 76 9.34 -6.60 3.06
CA GLY A 76 9.44 -5.16 2.92
C GLY A 76 9.60 -4.77 1.47
N ALA A 77 9.09 -3.59 1.16
CA ALA A 77 9.26 -2.98 -0.15
C ALA A 77 9.37 -1.46 -0.03
N VAL A 78 10.15 -0.87 -0.93
CA VAL A 78 10.24 0.58 -1.08
C VAL A 78 10.00 0.91 -2.54
N VAL A 79 8.96 1.70 -2.79
CA VAL A 79 8.68 2.30 -4.09
C VAL A 79 9.45 3.61 -4.19
N ILE A 80 10.23 3.78 -5.25
CA ILE A 80 10.85 5.05 -5.63
C ILE A 80 9.96 5.68 -6.70
N GLY A 81 9.28 6.77 -6.33
CA GLY A 81 8.45 7.53 -7.23
C GLY A 81 9.27 8.40 -8.19
N SER A 82 8.69 8.73 -9.33
CA SER A 82 9.22 9.71 -10.30
C SER A 82 9.43 11.12 -9.71
N THR A 83 8.77 11.46 -8.60
CA THR A 83 9.05 12.70 -7.85
C THR A 83 10.36 12.65 -7.06
N GLY A 84 10.96 11.46 -6.90
CA GLY A 84 12.07 11.19 -5.99
C GLY A 84 11.64 10.90 -4.55
N THR A 85 10.34 10.92 -4.26
CA THR A 85 9.78 10.49 -2.97
C THR A 85 9.82 8.97 -2.86
N MET A 86 10.09 8.45 -1.66
CA MET A 86 10.07 7.01 -1.40
C MET A 86 8.91 6.62 -0.49
N TYR A 87 8.24 5.52 -0.84
CA TYR A 87 7.08 5.01 -0.13
C TYR A 87 7.40 3.63 0.43
N ILE A 88 7.34 3.53 1.76
CA ILE A 88 7.69 2.33 2.51
C ILE A 88 6.46 1.42 2.60
N GLY A 89 6.67 0.11 2.46
CA GLY A 89 5.63 -0.90 2.63
C GLY A 89 6.16 -2.16 3.30
N PHE A 90 5.24 -2.87 3.96
CA PHE A 90 5.50 -4.06 4.77
C PHE A 90 4.30 -5.01 4.67
N ASN A 91 4.49 -6.30 4.96
CA ASN A 91 3.40 -7.27 4.88
C ASN A 91 2.45 -7.20 6.09
N ILE A 92 1.18 -7.50 5.84
CA ILE A 92 0.07 -7.43 6.80
C ILE A 92 -0.79 -8.68 6.65
N GLU A 93 -0.94 -9.44 7.73
CA GLU A 93 -1.71 -10.69 7.78
C GLU A 93 -2.79 -10.60 8.86
N TYR A 94 -3.92 -11.24 8.60
CA TYR A 94 -5.10 -11.20 9.46
C TYR A 94 -5.42 -12.60 9.98
N LEU A 95 -5.31 -12.79 11.30
CA LEU A 95 -5.75 -14.04 11.94
C LEU A 95 -7.25 -14.26 11.68
N GLN A 96 -7.65 -15.53 11.53
CA GLN A 96 -9.05 -15.93 11.34
C GLN A 96 -9.74 -15.37 10.09
N SER A 97 -8.97 -14.80 9.16
CA SER A 97 -9.43 -14.33 7.86
C SER A 97 -8.89 -15.22 6.73
N PRO A 98 -9.58 -15.34 5.59
CA PRO A 98 -8.99 -15.96 4.40
C PRO A 98 -7.67 -15.29 3.98
N LEU A 99 -6.71 -16.07 3.49
CA LEU A 99 -5.42 -15.56 3.01
C LEU A 99 -5.55 -14.56 1.83
N SER A 100 -6.70 -14.52 1.16
CA SER A 100 -7.01 -13.51 0.14
C SER A 100 -7.08 -12.09 0.70
N GLU A 101 -7.13 -11.92 2.02
CA GLU A 101 -7.08 -10.59 2.65
C GLU A 101 -5.66 -10.07 2.85
N THR A 102 -4.64 -10.92 2.70
CA THR A 102 -3.25 -10.58 3.02
C THR A 102 -2.70 -9.40 2.21
N ILE A 103 -2.10 -8.50 2.97
CA ILE A 103 -1.17 -7.41 2.71
C ILE A 103 0.21 -7.81 2.20
N HIS A 104 0.54 -7.83 0.90
CA HIS A 104 1.96 -7.98 0.52
C HIS A 104 2.73 -6.65 0.66
N ALA A 105 4.02 -6.70 0.96
CA ALA A 105 4.82 -5.49 1.17
C ALA A 105 4.85 -4.57 -0.06
N GLU A 106 4.90 -5.15 -1.25
CA GLU A 106 4.84 -4.43 -2.53
C GLU A 106 3.47 -3.79 -2.76
N GLN A 107 2.38 -4.49 -2.42
CA GLN A 107 1.04 -3.92 -2.47
C GLN A 107 0.89 -2.76 -1.48
N CYS A 108 1.45 -2.90 -0.28
CA CYS A 108 1.49 -1.87 0.75
C CYS A 108 2.24 -0.62 0.26
N ALA A 109 3.46 -0.77 -0.27
CA ALA A 109 4.26 0.34 -0.77
C ALA A 109 3.60 1.06 -1.97
N ILE A 110 3.02 0.30 -2.89
CA ILE A 110 2.30 0.86 -4.05
C ILE A 110 1.02 1.58 -3.61
N SER A 111 0.25 0.98 -2.69
CA SER A 111 -0.94 1.61 -2.10
C SER A 111 -0.59 2.92 -1.41
N ASN A 112 0.49 2.93 -0.62
CA ASN A 112 1.02 4.13 0.02
C ASN A 112 1.33 5.23 -1.01
N ALA A 113 2.05 4.90 -2.08
CA ALA A 113 2.34 5.82 -3.17
C ALA A 113 1.07 6.37 -3.85
N VAL A 114 0.05 5.51 -4.10
CA VAL A 114 -1.23 5.92 -4.68
C VAL A 114 -1.96 6.93 -3.79
N ILE A 115 -2.10 6.63 -2.50
CA ILE A 115 -2.80 7.52 -1.55
C ILE A 115 -2.08 8.86 -1.44
N HIS A 116 -0.75 8.87 -1.50
CA HIS A 116 0.07 10.06 -1.50
C HIS A 116 0.26 10.72 -2.88
N LYS A 117 -0.53 10.33 -3.89
CA LYS A 117 -0.60 10.98 -5.22
C LYS A 117 0.71 10.92 -6.01
N GLU A 118 1.51 9.88 -5.83
CA GLU A 118 2.68 9.66 -6.70
C GLU A 118 2.20 9.38 -8.13
N PRO A 119 2.68 10.13 -9.14
CA PRO A 119 2.22 9.98 -10.51
C PRO A 119 2.76 8.72 -11.21
N LYS A 120 3.95 8.26 -10.84
CA LYS A 120 4.60 7.12 -11.50
C LYS A 120 5.64 6.46 -10.60
N ILE A 121 5.75 5.14 -10.70
CA ILE A 121 6.83 4.34 -10.10
C ILE A 121 7.99 4.24 -11.10
N GLU A 122 9.22 4.49 -10.64
CA GLU A 122 10.43 4.24 -11.43
C GLU A 122 11.10 2.94 -10.99
N HIS A 123 11.20 2.72 -9.68
CA HIS A 123 11.86 1.57 -9.09
C HIS A 123 11.04 0.98 -7.94
N ILE A 124 11.18 -0.32 -7.73
CA ILE A 124 10.75 -0.99 -6.51
C ILE A 124 11.89 -1.85 -5.96
N VAL A 125 12.28 -1.59 -4.72
CA VAL A 125 13.22 -2.41 -3.96
C VAL A 125 12.42 -3.35 -3.07
N THR A 126 12.75 -4.64 -3.05
CA THR A 126 12.01 -5.64 -2.25
C THR A 126 12.95 -6.55 -1.46
N ILE A 127 12.49 -6.94 -0.27
CA ILE A 127 13.13 -7.94 0.58
C ILE A 127 12.00 -8.86 1.10
N PRO A 128 11.83 -10.10 0.62
CA PRO A 128 12.62 -10.83 -0.37
C PRO A 128 12.21 -10.52 -1.83
N THR A 129 12.59 -11.41 -2.76
CA THR A 129 12.11 -11.42 -4.17
C THR A 129 10.59 -11.42 -4.26
N PRO A 130 9.98 -10.59 -5.14
CA PRO A 130 8.54 -10.52 -5.24
C PRO A 130 7.96 -11.84 -5.76
N CYS A 131 6.88 -12.30 -5.13
CA CYS A 131 6.17 -13.50 -5.56
C CYS A 131 5.36 -13.24 -6.86
N GLY A 132 4.80 -14.30 -7.46
CA GLY A 132 4.01 -14.18 -8.69
C GLY A 132 2.82 -13.21 -8.57
N HIS A 133 2.15 -13.20 -7.41
CA HIS A 133 1.06 -12.27 -7.11
C HIS A 133 1.52 -10.80 -7.14
N CYS A 134 2.64 -10.48 -6.48
CA CYS A 134 3.19 -9.12 -6.48
C CYS A 134 3.70 -8.70 -7.86
N ARG A 135 4.36 -9.60 -8.60
CA ARG A 135 4.78 -9.31 -9.98
C ARG A 135 3.57 -8.95 -10.85
N GLN A 136 2.48 -9.69 -10.72
CA GLN A 136 1.23 -9.43 -11.43
C GLN A 136 0.54 -8.13 -10.96
N PHE A 137 0.64 -7.79 -9.67
CA PHE A 137 0.14 -6.53 -9.14
C PHE A 137 0.93 -5.32 -9.68
N ILE A 138 2.27 -5.38 -9.65
CA ILE A 138 3.15 -4.35 -10.22
C ILE A 138 2.86 -4.19 -11.72
N ARG A 139 2.53 -5.28 -12.43
CA ARG A 139 2.18 -5.25 -13.86
C ARG A 139 0.93 -4.41 -14.19
N GLU A 140 0.08 -4.12 -13.21
CA GLU A 140 -1.07 -3.23 -13.40
C GLU A 140 -0.70 -1.74 -13.28
N CYS A 141 0.49 -1.41 -12.75
CA CYS A 141 0.88 -0.02 -12.58
C CYS A 141 1.09 0.69 -13.93
N SER A 142 0.86 2.01 -13.94
CA SER A 142 1.13 2.83 -15.11
C SER A 142 2.58 2.66 -15.55
N GLN A 143 2.78 2.45 -16.86
CA GLN A 143 4.09 2.22 -17.46
C GLN A 143 4.89 1.08 -16.80
N ALA A 144 4.21 0.04 -16.29
CA ALA A 144 4.83 -1.08 -15.58
C ALA A 144 5.99 -1.76 -16.32
N LYS A 145 6.03 -1.67 -17.66
CA LYS A 145 7.09 -2.23 -18.50
C LYS A 145 8.46 -1.58 -18.24
N ASP A 146 8.46 -0.32 -17.77
CA ASP A 146 9.66 0.47 -17.50
C ASP A 146 10.10 0.40 -16.02
N ILE A 147 9.29 -0.21 -15.13
CA ILE A 147 9.61 -0.29 -13.71
C ILE A 147 10.78 -1.24 -13.50
N MET A 148 11.82 -0.76 -12.81
CA MET A 148 12.96 -1.58 -12.38
C MET A 148 12.67 -2.23 -11.03
N VAL A 149 12.89 -3.55 -10.96
CA VAL A 149 12.75 -4.35 -9.74
C VAL A 149 14.15 -4.67 -9.21
N HIS A 150 14.38 -4.35 -7.94
CA HIS A 150 15.61 -4.61 -7.21
C HIS A 150 15.31 -5.56 -6.06
N SER A 151 15.57 -6.85 -6.26
CA SER A 151 15.33 -7.84 -5.22
C SER A 151 16.56 -8.00 -4.35
N CYS A 152 16.34 -8.12 -3.04
CA CYS A 152 17.38 -8.49 -2.09
C CYS A 152 17.09 -9.84 -1.44
N ASN A 153 18.14 -10.43 -0.87
CA ASN A 153 18.07 -11.62 -0.06
C ASN A 153 17.45 -11.31 1.30
N ASN A 154 16.61 -12.21 1.81
CA ASN A 154 15.86 -11.98 3.05
C ASN A 154 16.73 -11.94 4.32
N GLU A 155 17.82 -12.71 4.34
CA GLU A 155 18.65 -12.89 5.54
C GLU A 155 19.73 -11.81 5.62
N THR A 156 20.34 -11.49 4.48
CA THR A 156 21.49 -10.58 4.40
C THR A 156 21.11 -9.16 3.98
N GLY A 157 19.93 -8.97 3.41
CA GLY A 157 19.52 -7.72 2.80
C GLY A 157 20.33 -7.32 1.57
N ALA A 158 21.22 -8.18 1.05
CA ALA A 158 22.06 -7.89 -0.12
C ALA A 158 21.28 -8.05 -1.43
N PHE A 159 21.59 -7.24 -2.45
CA PHE A 159 20.96 -7.35 -3.77
C PHE A 159 21.21 -8.72 -4.41
N LEU A 160 20.16 -9.31 -4.94
CA LEU A 160 20.18 -10.53 -5.77
C LEU A 160 20.19 -10.19 -7.26
N PHE A 161 19.38 -9.21 -7.67
CA PHE A 161 19.31 -8.76 -9.05
C PHE A 161 18.70 -7.35 -9.17
N HIS A 162 18.95 -6.73 -10.32
CA HIS A 162 18.31 -5.50 -10.78
C HIS A 162 17.80 -5.75 -12.20
N LEU A 163 16.49 -5.92 -12.37
CA LEU A 163 15.90 -6.29 -13.66
C LEU A 163 14.62 -5.48 -13.92
N PRO A 164 14.31 -5.14 -15.17
CA PRO A 164 12.99 -4.59 -15.50
C PRO A 164 11.91 -5.63 -15.20
N LEU A 165 10.69 -5.17 -14.88
CA LEU A 165 9.58 -6.06 -14.51
C LEU A 165 9.34 -7.19 -15.53
N LEU A 166 9.49 -6.90 -16.83
CA LEU A 166 9.27 -7.88 -17.90
C LEU A 166 10.24 -9.06 -17.89
N GLU A 167 11.44 -8.89 -17.32
CA GLU A 167 12.38 -9.99 -17.13
C GLU A 167 12.07 -10.78 -15.86
N VAL A 168 11.50 -10.13 -14.85
CA VAL A 168 11.03 -10.79 -13.62
C VAL A 168 9.72 -11.56 -13.86
N LEU A 169 8.92 -11.14 -14.83
CA LEU A 169 7.65 -11.76 -15.23
C LEU A 169 7.57 -11.89 -16.77
N PRO A 170 8.30 -12.86 -17.38
CA PRO A 170 8.34 -13.03 -18.83
C PRO A 170 6.99 -13.56 -19.38
N TYR A 171 6.63 -13.14 -20.60
CA TYR A 171 5.38 -13.53 -21.28
C TYR A 171 4.11 -13.34 -20.42
N SER A 172 4.14 -12.33 -19.57
CA SER A 172 3.08 -12.00 -18.62
C SER A 172 1.76 -11.62 -19.29
N PHE A 173 0.67 -12.00 -18.64
CA PHE A 173 -0.65 -11.43 -18.85
C PHE A 173 -0.75 -10.03 -18.20
N GLY A 174 -1.49 -9.09 -18.81
CA GLY A 174 -1.65 -7.74 -18.29
C GLY A 174 -2.87 -6.99 -18.85
N PRO A 175 -3.01 -5.68 -18.52
CA PRO A 175 -4.14 -4.86 -18.95
C PRO A 175 -4.38 -4.89 -20.47
N GLU A 176 -3.33 -4.94 -21.28
CA GLU A 176 -3.43 -4.93 -22.74
C GLU A 176 -4.14 -6.17 -23.31
N ASP A 177 -4.04 -7.32 -22.63
CA ASP A 177 -4.68 -8.56 -23.07
C ASP A 177 -6.21 -8.51 -22.90
N LEU A 178 -6.68 -7.60 -22.03
CA LEU A 178 -8.10 -7.28 -21.83
C LEU A 178 -8.54 -6.04 -22.61
N GLY A 179 -7.67 -5.48 -23.47
CA GLY A 179 -7.96 -4.26 -24.22
C GLY A 179 -7.98 -2.99 -23.35
N CYS A 180 -7.36 -3.02 -22.18
CA CYS A 180 -7.24 -1.87 -21.29
C CYS A 180 -5.88 -1.17 -21.49
N THR A 181 -5.89 0.17 -21.50
CA THR A 181 -4.69 0.99 -21.66
C THR A 181 -4.33 1.81 -20.42
N SER A 182 -5.16 1.78 -19.38
CA SER A 182 -4.93 2.50 -18.12
C SER A 182 -4.34 1.56 -17.08
N GLY A 183 -3.42 2.06 -16.26
CA GLY A 183 -2.88 1.38 -15.09
C GLY A 183 -3.15 2.11 -13.78
N ILE A 184 -2.78 1.48 -12.67
CA ILE A 184 -2.75 2.10 -11.35
C ILE A 184 -1.82 3.34 -11.41
N MET A 185 -2.23 4.45 -10.75
CA MET A 185 -1.62 5.79 -10.79
C MET A 185 -1.95 6.66 -12.02
N ASP A 186 -2.59 6.12 -13.05
CA ASP A 186 -3.06 6.98 -14.15
C ASP A 186 -4.13 7.96 -13.66
N VAL A 187 -3.97 9.22 -14.05
CA VAL A 187 -4.95 10.28 -13.77
C VAL A 187 -6.22 9.97 -14.55
N ASN A 188 -7.24 9.54 -13.83
CA ASN A 188 -8.54 9.31 -14.41
C ASN A 188 -9.43 10.53 -14.14
N GLY A 189 -10.00 11.12 -15.20
CA GLY A 189 -10.93 12.26 -15.12
C GLY A 189 -12.30 11.93 -14.51
N LYS A 190 -12.38 10.86 -13.71
CA LYS A 190 -13.60 10.35 -13.08
C LYS A 190 -14.19 11.42 -12.18
N LYS A 191 -15.50 11.62 -12.29
CA LYS A 191 -16.27 12.48 -11.38
C LYS A 191 -17.12 11.61 -10.49
N CYS A 192 -17.01 11.84 -9.19
CA CYS A 192 -17.83 11.18 -8.18
C CYS A 192 -18.94 12.13 -7.74
N ILE A 193 -20.17 11.62 -7.70
CA ILE A 193 -21.34 12.33 -7.18
C ILE A 193 -21.99 11.46 -6.11
N ILE A 194 -22.34 12.07 -4.98
CA ILE A 194 -23.15 11.42 -3.96
C ILE A 194 -24.62 11.64 -4.32
N ASN A 195 -25.32 10.57 -4.68
CA ASN A 195 -26.71 10.63 -5.16
C ASN A 195 -27.70 10.92 -4.05
N ALA A 196 -27.52 10.25 -2.92
CA ALA A 196 -28.35 10.36 -1.75
C ALA A 196 -27.50 10.07 -0.52
N ARG A 197 -27.50 10.99 0.44
CA ARG A 197 -26.78 10.81 1.69
C ARG A 197 -27.51 9.77 2.55
N THR A 198 -26.84 8.67 2.86
CA THR A 198 -27.34 7.63 3.77
C THR A 198 -26.81 7.82 5.19
N LEU A 199 -25.69 8.52 5.32
CA LEU A 199 -25.04 8.81 6.59
C LEU A 199 -25.73 9.95 7.36
N PRO A 200 -25.89 9.87 8.69
CA PRO A 200 -26.35 10.99 9.51
C PRO A 200 -25.51 12.25 9.29
N SER A 201 -26.14 13.42 9.44
CA SER A 201 -25.43 14.71 9.39
C SER A 201 -24.62 14.91 10.66
N CYS A 202 -23.29 14.87 10.54
CA CYS A 202 -22.35 15.26 11.58
C CYS A 202 -20.99 15.59 10.96
N GLU A 203 -20.16 16.33 11.69
CA GLU A 203 -18.84 16.79 11.23
C GLU A 203 -17.95 15.63 10.77
N ASP A 204 -17.95 14.51 11.49
CA ASP A 204 -17.11 13.35 11.15
C ASP A 204 -17.52 12.73 9.82
N ASN A 205 -18.83 12.58 9.58
CA ASN A 205 -19.36 12.02 8.33
C ASN A 205 -19.17 12.99 7.16
N ASP A 206 -19.25 14.30 7.39
CA ASP A 206 -18.99 15.33 6.38
C ASP A 206 -17.52 15.31 5.94
N LYS A 207 -16.59 15.18 6.91
CA LYS A 207 -15.17 14.99 6.63
C LYS A 207 -14.92 13.69 5.88
N ALA A 208 -15.51 12.57 6.31
CA ALA A 208 -15.35 11.30 5.61
C ALA A 208 -15.83 11.35 4.15
N ILE A 209 -16.95 12.04 3.90
CA ILE A 209 -17.43 12.31 2.54
C ILE A 209 -16.39 13.10 1.72
N GLN A 210 -15.79 14.15 2.28
CA GLN A 210 -14.75 14.93 1.58
C GLN A 210 -13.53 14.07 1.24
N TYR A 211 -13.03 13.29 2.20
CA TYR A 211 -11.93 12.34 1.98
C TYR A 211 -12.24 11.38 0.83
N ALA A 212 -13.44 10.80 0.81
CA ALA A 212 -13.85 9.88 -0.26
C ALA A 212 -13.92 10.58 -1.62
N LEU A 213 -14.51 11.78 -1.71
CA LEU A 213 -14.60 12.52 -2.96
C LEU A 213 -13.22 12.90 -3.52
N GLU A 214 -12.26 13.21 -2.65
CA GLU A 214 -10.88 13.54 -3.04
C GLU A 214 -10.07 12.31 -3.50
N ASN A 215 -10.33 11.14 -2.91
CA ASN A 215 -9.52 9.95 -3.14
C ASN A 215 -10.13 8.99 -4.16
N LEU A 216 -11.45 8.89 -4.27
CA LEU A 216 -12.13 7.97 -5.17
C LEU A 216 -11.70 8.07 -6.65
N PRO A 217 -11.34 9.25 -7.21
CA PRO A 217 -10.78 9.33 -8.57
C PRO A 217 -9.50 8.50 -8.77
N LYS A 218 -8.77 8.18 -7.69
CA LYS A 218 -7.58 7.31 -7.70
C LYS A 218 -7.92 5.82 -7.76
N SER A 219 -9.18 5.44 -7.52
CA SER A 219 -9.60 4.03 -7.65
C SER A 219 -9.40 3.56 -9.09
N HIS A 220 -8.76 2.41 -9.23
CA HIS A 220 -8.51 1.73 -10.49
C HIS A 220 -9.42 0.51 -10.57
N SER A 221 -10.35 0.50 -11.52
CA SER A 221 -11.34 -0.58 -11.70
C SER A 221 -11.82 -0.65 -13.16
N PRO A 222 -10.92 -0.75 -14.15
CA PRO A 222 -11.31 -0.70 -15.56
C PRO A 222 -12.02 -1.99 -16.03
N HIS A 223 -11.87 -3.11 -15.32
CA HIS A 223 -12.34 -4.42 -15.75
C HIS A 223 -13.78 -4.67 -15.28
N SER A 224 -14.04 -4.56 -13.97
CA SER A 224 -15.41 -4.69 -13.43
C SER A 224 -16.20 -3.39 -13.46
N LYS A 225 -15.55 -2.23 -13.65
CA LYS A 225 -16.18 -0.90 -13.56
C LYS A 225 -16.86 -0.66 -12.21
N SER A 226 -16.29 -1.26 -11.17
CA SER A 226 -16.80 -1.22 -9.80
C SER A 226 -15.81 -0.44 -8.95
N TRP A 227 -15.89 0.88 -9.00
CA TRP A 227 -15.01 1.75 -8.24
C TRP A 227 -15.48 1.87 -6.80
N CYS A 228 -14.52 1.93 -5.88
CA CYS A 228 -14.79 1.95 -4.47
C CYS A 228 -13.71 2.75 -3.73
N SER A 229 -14.15 3.50 -2.72
CA SER A 229 -13.28 4.11 -1.71
C SER A 229 -13.77 3.75 -0.32
N VAL A 230 -12.85 3.64 0.62
CA VAL A 230 -13.15 3.41 2.04
C VAL A 230 -12.52 4.53 2.85
N VAL A 231 -13.24 5.00 3.85
CA VAL A 231 -12.71 5.91 4.88
C VAL A 231 -12.88 5.26 6.24
N ILE A 232 -11.80 5.23 7.00
CA ILE A 232 -11.72 4.74 8.37
C ILE A 232 -11.64 5.96 9.29
N LEU A 233 -12.61 6.09 10.20
CA LEU A 233 -12.51 6.98 11.35
C LEU A 233 -11.95 6.20 12.53
N TRP A 234 -10.88 6.70 13.11
CA TRP A 234 -10.21 6.07 14.24
C TRP A 234 -9.76 7.13 15.25
N THR A 235 -9.52 6.71 16.49
CA THR A 235 -9.17 7.61 17.58
C THR A 235 -7.92 7.13 18.28
N GLN A 236 -6.95 8.01 18.49
CA GLN A 236 -5.74 7.73 19.25
C GLN A 236 -5.52 8.86 20.26
N ASN A 237 -5.41 8.51 21.54
CA ASN A 237 -5.29 9.49 22.63
C ASN A 237 -6.39 10.57 22.58
N GLU A 238 -7.65 10.16 22.37
CA GLU A 238 -8.83 11.02 22.22
C GLU A 238 -8.82 11.95 20.98
N VAL A 239 -7.79 11.87 20.13
CA VAL A 239 -7.70 12.62 18.87
C VAL A 239 -8.28 11.78 17.74
N LYS A 240 -9.32 12.30 17.09
CA LYS A 240 -9.92 11.70 15.90
C LYS A 240 -9.03 11.90 14.68
N LYS A 241 -8.87 10.84 13.90
CA LYS A 241 -8.09 10.79 12.67
C LYS A 241 -8.87 10.04 11.60
N PHE A 242 -8.48 10.25 10.35
CA PHE A 242 -9.10 9.64 9.18
C PHE A 242 -8.02 8.97 8.35
N SER A 243 -8.29 7.74 7.92
CA SER A 243 -7.46 7.05 6.94
C SER A 243 -8.32 6.66 5.75
N THR A 244 -7.73 6.60 4.56
CA THR A 244 -8.47 6.41 3.32
C THR A 244 -7.82 5.37 2.43
N GLY A 245 -8.67 4.67 1.68
CA GLY A 245 -8.26 3.67 0.71
C GLY A 245 -9.13 3.70 -0.52
N VAL A 246 -8.59 3.15 -1.61
CA VAL A 246 -9.28 3.01 -2.89
C VAL A 246 -9.10 1.60 -3.42
N TYR A 247 -10.07 1.15 -4.23
CA TYR A 247 -9.96 -0.14 -4.89
C TYR A 247 -8.93 -0.07 -6.01
N LEU A 248 -7.99 -1.02 -6.01
CA LEU A 248 -6.96 -1.19 -7.03
C LEU A 248 -7.15 -2.57 -7.67
N GLU A 249 -8.00 -2.60 -8.69
CA GLU A 249 -8.29 -3.80 -9.47
C GLU A 249 -7.05 -4.26 -10.25
N ASN A 250 -6.98 -5.55 -10.57
CA ASN A 250 -5.92 -6.13 -11.39
C ASN A 250 -6.52 -6.90 -12.56
N ALA A 251 -5.85 -6.91 -13.71
CA ALA A 251 -6.27 -7.67 -14.89
C ALA A 251 -6.44 -9.16 -14.58
N ALA A 252 -5.59 -9.73 -13.72
CA ALA A 252 -5.68 -11.13 -13.30
C ALA A 252 -6.69 -11.37 -12.16
N TYR A 253 -7.50 -10.36 -11.82
CA TYR A 253 -8.53 -10.33 -10.78
C TYR A 253 -8.05 -10.60 -9.36
N ASN A 254 -7.54 -11.80 -9.06
CA ASN A 254 -7.12 -12.20 -7.72
C ASN A 254 -6.08 -11.26 -7.08
N PRO A 255 -5.12 -10.66 -7.82
CA PRO A 255 -4.19 -9.70 -7.24
C PRO A 255 -4.78 -8.35 -6.86
N SER A 256 -6.05 -8.09 -7.16
CA SER A 256 -6.70 -6.82 -6.82
C SER A 256 -6.61 -6.53 -5.33
N LEU A 257 -6.23 -5.30 -4.97
CA LEU A 257 -6.18 -4.84 -3.59
C LEU A 257 -7.49 -4.10 -3.26
N GLY A 258 -8.25 -4.61 -2.29
CA GLY A 258 -9.52 -4.01 -1.87
C GLY A 258 -9.34 -2.62 -1.23
N ALA A 259 -10.38 -1.80 -1.30
CA ALA A 259 -10.36 -0.45 -0.73
C ALA A 259 -10.17 -0.43 0.79
N LEU A 260 -10.72 -1.43 1.52
CA LEU A 260 -10.47 -1.58 2.96
C LEU A 260 -8.99 -1.90 3.23
N GLN A 261 -8.39 -2.84 2.48
CA GLN A 261 -6.96 -3.15 2.62
C GLN A 261 -6.09 -1.90 2.40
N CYS A 262 -6.38 -1.14 1.35
CA CYS A 262 -5.70 0.13 1.07
C CYS A 262 -5.84 1.13 2.23
N ALA A 263 -7.04 1.25 2.83
CA ALA A 263 -7.27 2.13 3.98
C ALA A 263 -6.59 1.65 5.28
N LEU A 264 -6.46 0.33 5.46
CA LEU A 264 -5.73 -0.24 6.59
C LEU A 264 -4.22 -0.01 6.47
N VAL A 265 -3.68 0.00 5.25
CA VAL A 265 -2.29 0.42 5.00
C VAL A 265 -2.09 1.86 5.47
N ASP A 266 -2.97 2.78 5.05
CA ASP A 266 -2.93 4.19 5.44
C ASP A 266 -3.06 4.37 6.97
N LEU A 267 -3.95 3.62 7.62
CA LEU A 267 -4.09 3.59 9.09
C LEU A 267 -2.78 3.21 9.80
N LEU A 268 -2.13 2.12 9.37
CA LEU A 268 -0.90 1.63 9.99
C LEU A 268 0.29 2.56 9.72
N ILE A 269 0.33 3.19 8.55
CA ILE A 269 1.31 4.23 8.20
C ILE A 269 1.19 5.43 9.14
N GLU A 270 -0.05 5.87 9.41
CA GLU A 270 -0.35 6.93 10.37
C GLU A 270 -0.23 6.52 11.85
N LYS A 271 0.31 5.31 12.10
CA LYS A 271 0.55 4.73 13.43
C LYS A 271 -0.72 4.48 14.23
N GLY A 272 -1.84 4.28 13.54
CA GLY A 272 -3.02 3.69 14.13
C GLY A 272 -2.89 2.18 14.26
N SER A 273 -3.80 1.59 15.01
CA SER A 273 -3.96 0.14 15.17
C SER A 273 -5.39 -0.26 14.83
N PHE A 274 -5.63 -1.55 14.57
CA PHE A 274 -6.99 -2.04 14.29
C PHE A 274 -7.95 -1.80 15.47
N SER A 275 -7.45 -1.80 16.71
CA SER A 275 -8.23 -1.47 17.90
C SER A 275 -8.65 -0.01 18.02
N ASP A 276 -8.00 0.90 17.28
CA ASP A 276 -8.34 2.33 17.29
C ASP A 276 -9.53 2.66 16.39
N ILE A 277 -9.94 1.71 15.53
CA ILE A 277 -11.00 1.91 14.54
C ILE A 277 -12.35 2.09 15.24
N CYS A 278 -13.01 3.21 14.95
CA CYS A 278 -14.32 3.57 15.50
C CYS A 278 -15.45 3.31 14.48
N SER A 279 -15.23 3.71 13.23
CA SER A 279 -16.17 3.44 12.15
C SER A 279 -15.47 3.34 10.79
N VAL A 280 -16.10 2.61 9.88
CA VAL A 280 -15.68 2.43 8.50
C VAL A 280 -16.85 2.79 7.59
N ILE A 281 -16.59 3.62 6.58
CA ILE A 281 -17.59 4.01 5.58
C ILE A 281 -17.09 3.55 4.22
N VAL A 282 -17.91 2.74 3.54
CA VAL A 282 -17.67 2.27 2.17
C VAL A 282 -18.43 3.17 1.21
N PHE A 283 -17.73 3.72 0.23
CA PHE A 283 -18.27 4.54 -0.86
C PHE A 283 -18.20 3.74 -2.15
N GLU A 284 -19.32 3.15 -2.55
CA GLU A 284 -19.45 2.38 -3.79
C GLU A 284 -20.81 2.58 -4.44
N ASP A 285 -20.91 2.26 -5.73
CA ASP A 285 -22.18 2.25 -6.45
C ASP A 285 -22.92 0.93 -6.16
N ASN A 286 -24.13 1.02 -5.62
CA ASN A 286 -24.96 -0.15 -5.28
C ASN A 286 -25.46 -0.94 -6.50
N THR A 287 -25.21 -0.45 -7.72
CA THR A 287 -25.47 -1.13 -8.99
C THR A 287 -24.20 -1.71 -9.63
N ALA A 288 -23.03 -1.51 -9.01
CA ALA A 288 -21.76 -2.04 -9.50
C ALA A 288 -21.74 -3.58 -9.53
N GLN A 289 -21.00 -4.13 -10.50
CA GLN A 289 -20.89 -5.57 -10.72
C GLN A 289 -20.18 -6.29 -9.56
N VAL A 290 -19.24 -5.62 -8.92
CA VAL A 290 -18.52 -6.08 -7.72
C VAL A 290 -18.89 -5.16 -6.57
N GLN A 291 -19.29 -5.74 -5.44
CA GLN A 291 -19.63 -5.03 -4.22
C GLN A 291 -18.56 -5.33 -3.16
N HIS A 292 -18.01 -4.30 -2.53
CA HIS A 292 -16.98 -4.41 -1.52
C HIS A 292 -17.54 -4.35 -0.10
N PHE A 293 -18.72 -3.77 0.12
CA PHE A 293 -19.29 -3.60 1.46
C PHE A 293 -19.39 -4.90 2.27
N THR A 294 -19.87 -5.99 1.68
CA THR A 294 -19.99 -7.28 2.38
C THR A 294 -18.62 -7.85 2.78
N LYS A 295 -17.64 -7.75 1.89
CA LYS A 295 -16.27 -8.18 2.16
C LYS A 295 -15.63 -7.34 3.27
N THR A 296 -15.78 -6.02 3.19
CA THR A 296 -15.34 -5.07 4.22
C THR A 296 -15.92 -5.42 5.58
N LYS A 297 -17.23 -5.69 5.65
CA LYS A 297 -17.89 -6.06 6.90
C LYS A 297 -17.30 -7.33 7.51
N LEU A 298 -17.11 -8.38 6.72
CA LEU A 298 -16.56 -9.65 7.19
C LEU A 298 -15.15 -9.50 7.79
N LEU A 299 -14.26 -8.75 7.12
CA LEU A 299 -12.92 -8.50 7.66
C LEU A 299 -12.97 -7.60 8.91
N LEU A 300 -13.84 -6.58 8.92
CA LEU A 300 -13.98 -5.67 10.05
C LEU A 300 -14.49 -6.38 11.31
N ASP A 301 -15.44 -7.31 11.16
CA ASP A 301 -15.95 -8.15 12.26
C ASP A 301 -14.82 -8.96 12.94
N ILE A 302 -13.71 -9.22 12.23
CA ILE A 302 -12.54 -9.92 12.76
C ILE A 302 -11.55 -8.95 13.41
N ILE A 303 -11.17 -7.87 12.71
CA ILE A 303 -10.05 -7.02 13.13
C ILE A 303 -10.47 -5.90 14.10
N ALA A 304 -11.73 -5.46 14.04
CA ALA A 304 -12.28 -4.37 14.86
C ALA A 304 -13.78 -4.60 15.12
N PRO A 305 -14.17 -5.65 15.89
CA PRO A 305 -15.56 -6.07 16.06
C PRO A 305 -16.48 -5.02 16.71
N SER A 306 -15.91 -4.02 17.40
CA SER A 306 -16.66 -2.91 18.00
C SER A 306 -16.91 -1.76 17.03
N ALA A 307 -16.24 -1.74 15.87
CA ALA A 307 -16.36 -0.68 14.89
C ALA A 307 -17.68 -0.80 14.11
N SER A 308 -18.30 0.34 13.83
CA SER A 308 -19.48 0.38 12.96
C SER A 308 -19.07 0.42 11.48
N VAL A 309 -19.84 -0.23 10.61
CA VAL A 309 -19.63 -0.19 9.15
C VAL A 309 -20.87 0.37 8.44
N HIS A 310 -20.65 1.32 7.54
CA HIS A 310 -21.71 2.03 6.82
C HIS A 310 -21.47 2.01 5.31
N LEU A 311 -22.55 2.02 4.54
CA LEU A 311 -22.52 2.14 3.09
C LEU A 311 -23.05 3.52 2.68
N GLN A 312 -22.25 4.26 1.92
CA GLN A 312 -22.64 5.50 1.26
C GLN A 312 -22.67 5.28 -0.25
N ASN A 313 -23.86 5.29 -0.84
CA ASN A 313 -24.03 5.10 -2.28
C ASN A 313 -23.44 6.29 -3.06
N VAL A 314 -22.67 6.01 -4.10
CA VAL A 314 -22.09 7.00 -5.03
C VAL A 314 -22.41 6.65 -6.49
N GLN A 315 -22.44 7.65 -7.36
CA GLN A 315 -22.40 7.47 -8.81
C GLN A 315 -21.10 8.03 -9.34
N ILE A 316 -20.51 7.29 -10.29
CA ILE A 316 -19.20 7.61 -10.85
C ILE A 316 -19.36 7.67 -12.37
N SER A 317 -19.00 8.83 -12.93
CA SER A 317 -19.09 9.14 -14.37
C SER A 317 -17.73 9.46 -14.96
#